data_AF-A0A2E8VBD3-F1
#
_entry.id   AF-A0A2E8VBD3-F1
#
_cell.length_a   1.000
_cell.length_b   1.000
_cell.length_c   1.000
_cell.angle_alpha   90.00
_cell.angle_beta   90.00
_cell.angle_gamma   90.00
#
_symmetry.space_group_name_H-M   'P 1'
#
loop_
_entity.id
_entity.type
_entity.pdbx_description
1 polymer ?
#
loop_
_entity_poly.entity_id
_entity_poly.type
_entity_poly.pdbx_seq_one_letter_code
_entity_poly.pdbx_strand_id
1 'polypeptide(L)' 'DMFRANLVDKIIKEPLGGAHNFREKTYKTVKKQILESYKKLVEIEPRKRIQLRREKFSKMGMFKD' A
#
# COMPACT_ATOMS: atom_id res chain seq x y z
N ASP A 1 10.19 -2.91 9.11
CA ASP A 1 9.46 -4.00 9.79
C ASP A 1 8.01 -4.19 9.34
N MET A 2 7.20 -3.13 9.18
CA MET A 2 5.79 -3.28 8.76
C MET A 2 5.57 -4.06 7.45
N PHE A 3 6.45 -3.85 6.46
CA PHE A 3 6.38 -4.59 5.19
C PHE A 3 6.68 -6.08 5.37
N ARG A 4 7.62 -6.43 6.25
CA ARG A 4 7.95 -7.83 6.57
C ARG A 4 6.83 -8.51 7.35
N ALA A 5 6.05 -7.75 8.12
CA ALA A 5 4.89 -8.23 8.86
C ALA A 5 3.58 -8.26 8.05
N ASN A 6 3.65 -8.06 6.72
CA ASN A 6 2.49 -8.00 5.81
C ASN A 6 1.43 -6.93 6.18
N LEU A 7 1.81 -5.89 6.91
CA LEU A 7 0.89 -4.83 7.33
C LEU A 7 0.67 -3.79 6.22
N VAL A 8 1.69 -3.58 5.38
CA VAL A 8 1.68 -2.59 4.29
C VAL A 8 1.99 -3.25 2.96
N ASP A 9 1.28 -2.85 1.90
CA ASP A 9 1.40 -3.48 0.58
C ASP A 9 2.64 -3.00 -0.20
N LYS A 10 3.08 -1.76 0.05
CA LYS A 10 4.17 -1.13 -0.70
C LYS A 10 4.87 -0.05 0.11
N ILE A 11 6.17 0.09 -0.11
CA ILE A 11 6.98 1.21 0.39
C ILE A 11 7.21 2.19 -0.77
N ILE A 12 6.76 3.43 -0.59
CA ILE A 12 7.05 4.52 -1.53
C ILE A 12 8.39 5.13 -1.12
N LYS A 13 9.40 5.03 -1.99
CA LYS A 13 10.71 5.61 -1.70
C LYS A 13 10.65 7.14 -1.73
N GLU A 14 11.28 7.75 -0.75
CA GLU A 14 11.48 9.19 -0.72
C GLU A 14 12.48 9.64 -1.80
N PRO A 15 12.35 10.88 -2.29
CA PRO A 15 13.35 11.48 -3.16
C PRO A 15 14.69 11.66 -2.43
N LEU A 16 15.79 11.65 -3.19
CA LEU A 16 17.13 11.95 -2.67
C LEU A 16 17.12 13.33 -2.01
N GLY A 17 17.43 13.42 -0.72
CA GLY A 17 17.29 14.65 0.07
C GLY A 17 16.02 14.72 0.92
N GLY A 18 15.16 13.70 0.91
CA GLY A 18 14.02 13.57 1.81
C GLY A 18 12.73 14.22 1.30
N ALA A 19 11.59 13.71 1.78
CA ALA A 19 10.26 14.16 1.36
C ALA A 19 10.01 15.66 1.64
N HIS A 20 10.56 16.19 2.74
CA HIS A 20 10.38 17.59 3.13
C HIS A 20 11.05 18.58 2.18
N ASN A 21 12.22 18.23 1.62
CA ASN A 21 12.95 19.09 0.70
C ASN A 21 12.38 19.03 -0.72
N PHE A 22 11.77 17.91 -1.11
CA PHE A 22 11.20 17.71 -2.45
C PHE A 22 9.71 17.36 -2.39
N ARG A 23 8.92 18.29 -1.83
CA ARG A 23 7.48 18.11 -1.59
C ARG A 23 6.70 17.85 -2.88
N GLU A 24 6.90 18.67 -3.91
CA GLU A 24 6.24 18.53 -5.22
C GLU A 24 6.44 17.15 -5.84
N LYS A 25 7.68 16.65 -5.82
CA LYS A 25 8.02 15.32 -6.34
C LYS A 25 7.36 14.23 -5.49
N THR A 26 7.37 14.39 -4.17
CA THR A 26 6.72 13.46 -3.24
C THR A 26 5.21 13.40 -3.48
N TYR A 27 4.54 14.55 -3.61
CA TYR A 27 3.10 14.61 -3.89
C TYR A 27 2.74 13.93 -5.21
N LYS A 28 3.51 14.17 -6.27
CA LYS A 28 3.31 13.51 -7.57
C LYS A 28 3.46 11.99 -7.46
N THR A 29 4.50 11.52 -6.76
CA THR A 29 4.73 10.08 -6.54
C THR A 29 3.61 9.44 -5.72
N VAL A 30 3.17 10.08 -4.63
CA VAL A 30 2.07 9.58 -3.78
C VAL A 30 0.77 9.55 -4.58
N LYS A 31 0.43 10.64 -5.29
CA LYS A 31 -0.77 10.70 -6.15
C LYS A 31 -0.77 9.57 -7.18
N LYS A 32 0.35 9.33 -7.85
CA LYS A 32 0.50 8.24 -8.83
C LYS A 32 0.23 6.89 -8.17
N GLN A 33 0.78 6.64 -6.98
CA GLN A 33 0.59 5.36 -6.29
C GLN A 33 -0.83 5.15 -5.77
N ILE A 34 -1.50 6.20 -5.29
CA ILE A 34 -2.92 6.12 -4.91
C ILE A 34 -3.77 5.75 -6.14
N LEU A 35 -3.57 6.42 -7.28
CA LEU A 35 -4.32 6.15 -8.50
C LEU A 35 -4.07 4.74 -9.05
N GLU A 36 -2.83 4.27 -9.06
CA GLU A 36 -2.50 2.89 -9.44
C GLU A 36 -3.18 1.86 -8.53
N SER A 37 -3.19 2.11 -7.22
CA SER A 37 -3.82 1.21 -6.24
C SER A 37 -5.33 1.22 -6.37
N TYR A 38 -5.93 2.39 -6.58
CA TYR A 38 -7.36 2.54 -6.79
C TYR A 38 -7.85 1.80 -8.04
N LYS A 39 -7.16 1.96 -9.19
CA LYS A 39 -7.52 1.26 -10.44
C LYS A 39 -7.58 -0.25 -10.24
N LYS A 40 -6.55 -0.82 -9.60
CA LYS A 40 -6.50 -2.25 -9.27
C LYS A 40 -7.66 -2.71 -8.38
N LEU A 41 -8.13 -1.86 -7.47
CA LEU A 41 -9.23 -2.20 -6.56
C LEU A 41 -10.60 -2.07 -7.22
N VAL A 42 -10.78 -1.09 -8.12
CA VAL A 42 -12.05 -0.85 -8.82
C VAL A 42 -12.36 -1.98 -9.81
N GLU A 43 -11.35 -2.50 -10.49
CA GLU A 43 -11.49 -3.63 -11.42
C GLU A 43 -11.90 -4.95 -10.73
N ILE A 44 -11.80 -5.02 -9.39
CA ILE A 44 -12.22 -6.19 -8.62
C ILE A 44 -13.71 -6.07 -8.27
N GLU A 45 -14.47 -7.11 -8.61
CA GLU A 45 -15.88 -7.27 -8.22
C GLU A 45 -16.12 -7.02 -6.72
N PRO A 46 -17.20 -6.32 -6.31
CA PRO A 46 -17.44 -5.94 -4.92
C PRO A 46 -17.39 -7.11 -3.92
N ARG A 47 -18.01 -8.24 -4.25
CA ARG A 47 -18.00 -9.45 -3.40
C ARG A 47 -16.59 -10.00 -3.21
N LYS A 48 -15.83 -10.09 -4.30
CA LYS A 48 -14.44 -10.55 -4.28
C LYS A 48 -13.52 -9.59 -3.51
N ARG A 49 -13.75 -8.28 -3.64
CA ARG A 49 -13.01 -7.24 -2.91
C ARG A 49 -13.18 -7.37 -1.39
N ILE A 50 -14.40 -7.69 -0.94
CA ILE A 50 -14.69 -7.92 0.49
C ILE A 50 -13.96 -9.18 0.99
N GLN A 51 -14.00 -10.27 0.22
CA GLN A 51 -13.28 -11.50 0.56
C GLN A 51 -11.77 -11.25 0.68
N LEU A 52 -11.15 -10.61 -0.32
CA LEU A 52 -9.72 -10.30 -0.31
C LEU A 52 -9.32 -9.43 0.87
N ARG A 53 -10.18 -8.48 1.29
CA ARG A 53 -9.94 -7.67 2.48
C ARG A 53 -9.89 -8.55 3.74
N ARG A 54 -10.86 -9.46 3.92
CA ARG A 54 -10.89 -10.37 5.07
C ARG A 54 -9.67 -11.27 5.11
N GLU A 55 -9.28 -11.83 3.97
CA GLU A 55 -8.09 -12.67 3.85
C GLU A 55 -6.81 -11.90 4.17
N LYS A 56 -6.69 -10.65 3.70
CA LYS A 56 -5.54 -9.79 4.01
C LYS A 56 -5.37 -9.65 5.51
N PHE A 57 -6.41 -9.24 6.23
CA PHE A 57 -6.34 -9.06 7.69
C PHE A 57 -6.08 -10.37 8.44
N SER A 58 -6.63 -11.49 7.96
CA SER A 58 -6.41 -12.80 8.59
C SER A 58 -4.96 -13.28 8.46
N LYS A 59 -4.25 -12.84 7.42
CA LYS A 59 -2.84 -13.15 7.16
C LYS A 59 -1.87 -12.11 7.73
N MET A 60 -2.37 -11.06 8.40
CA MET A 60 -1.51 -10.06 9.05
C MET A 60 -0.96 -10.60 10.36
N GLY A 61 0.34 -10.34 10.60
CA GLY A 61 1.05 -10.83 11.77
C GLY A 61 1.83 -12.12 11.49
N MET A 62 2.90 -12.34 12.26
CA MET A 62 3.66 -13.59 12.26
C MET A 62 3.56 -14.17 13.66
N PHE A 63 2.87 -15.29 13.81
CA PHE A 63 2.84 -16.05 15.06
C PHE A 63 3.99 -17.06 15.00
N LYS A 64 4.87 -17.04 15.99
CA LYS A 64 5.80 -18.13 16.27
C LYS A 64 5.26 -18.83 17.50
N ASP A 65 4.92 -20.10 17.36
CA ASP A 65 4.69 -21.01 18.48
C ASP A 65 5.98 -21.21 19.30
#